data_AF-A0A431FUF4-F1
#
_entry.id   AF-A0A431FUF4-F1
#
_cell.length_a   1.000
_cell.length_b   1.000
_cell.length_c   1.000
_cell.angle_alpha   90.00
_cell.angle_beta   90.00
_cell.angle_gamma   90.00
#
_symmetry.space_group_name_H-M   'P 1'
#
loop_
_entity.id
_entity.type
_entity.pdbx_description
1 polymer ?
#
loop_
_entity_poly.entity_id
_entity_poly.type
_entity_poly.pdbx_seq_one_letter_code
_entity_poly.pdbx_strand_id
1 'polypeptide(L)'
;LSRTQHFRFKQIPQSEILNHLKKILLKENVKFEEEALKFIARSGNGSLRDTLTLLDQAIIFCQNEISISKITDMLGFLDPQKIKAFYQAILTKDKEKVFAYLEELQDYEASSVIDEMLFYLKESFFAKSTEFSTLIYERFFRILSKAKNMLCDDDGFTLCVMAFMMMEASHLKEIDAQIQEIKQENITNTTPKITPSPIMPNLEKKIEKNAYEILLDSIYDRDFDLAECFKQSTKFISFESNTLNISSNAQGQNRDTLNKGFKLIQELFKAKFGENAKINVQKALTIDENKLQSLTQELPNSENKNNIQSSINMLKEGAKKFDPQEDLKEALKDCFGEP
;
A
#
# COMPACT_ATOMS: atom_id res chain seq x y z
N LEU A 1 -35.34 -34.47 -3.93
CA LEU A 1 -34.55 -33.86 -5.02
C LEU A 1 -33.89 -34.86 -6.00
N SER A 2 -33.86 -36.19 -5.78
CA SER A 2 -33.18 -37.13 -6.70
C SER A 2 -33.96 -37.50 -7.97
N ARG A 3 -35.18 -36.97 -8.15
CA ARG A 3 -36.08 -37.26 -9.28
C ARG A 3 -36.14 -36.13 -10.32
N THR A 4 -35.37 -35.06 -10.13
CA THR A 4 -35.37 -33.88 -10.99
C THR A 4 -34.03 -33.75 -11.72
N GLN A 5 -34.08 -33.39 -13.01
CA GLN A 5 -32.88 -33.11 -13.78
C GLN A 5 -32.41 -31.68 -13.49
N HIS A 6 -31.19 -31.55 -12.99
CA HIS A 6 -30.62 -30.26 -12.63
C HIS A 6 -29.80 -29.69 -13.81
N PHE A 7 -30.34 -28.68 -14.47
CA PHE A 7 -29.61 -27.94 -15.51
C PHE A 7 -28.88 -26.76 -14.88
N ARG A 8 -27.54 -26.75 -14.97
CA ARG A 8 -26.72 -25.59 -14.62
C ARG A 8 -26.50 -24.75 -15.88
N PHE A 9 -27.16 -23.61 -15.95
CA PHE A 9 -26.85 -22.60 -16.96
C PHE A 9 -25.60 -21.82 -16.53
N LYS A 10 -24.69 -21.61 -17.48
CA LYS A 10 -23.52 -20.73 -17.29
C LYS A 10 -23.87 -19.35 -17.84
N GLN A 11 -23.22 -18.33 -17.29
CA GLN A 11 -23.27 -16.98 -17.88
C GLN A 11 -22.77 -17.03 -19.33
N ILE A 12 -23.40 -16.24 -20.18
CA ILE A 12 -23.05 -16.17 -21.60
C ILE A 12 -21.75 -15.34 -21.72
N PRO A 13 -20.74 -15.80 -22.48
CA PRO A 13 -19.54 -15.03 -22.72
C PRO A 13 -19.84 -13.66 -23.34
N GLN A 14 -19.14 -12.61 -22.90
CA GLN A 14 -19.38 -11.24 -23.36
C GLN A 14 -19.19 -11.09 -24.88
N SER A 15 -18.28 -11.86 -25.49
CA SER A 15 -18.07 -11.89 -26.94
C SER A 15 -19.30 -12.38 -27.72
N GLU A 16 -20.00 -13.40 -27.20
CA GLU A 16 -21.24 -13.91 -27.80
C GLU A 16 -22.38 -12.90 -27.69
N ILE A 17 -22.50 -12.25 -26.53
CA ILE A 17 -23.48 -11.17 -26.31
C ILE A 17 -23.24 -10.04 -27.30
N LEU A 18 -21.99 -9.55 -27.42
CA LEU A 18 -21.63 -8.47 -28.34
C LEU A 18 -21.97 -8.82 -29.79
N ASN A 19 -21.62 -10.03 -30.24
CA ASN A 19 -21.98 -10.52 -31.56
C ASN A 19 -23.50 -10.59 -31.78
N HIS A 20 -24.27 -10.92 -30.74
CA HIS A 20 -25.72 -10.94 -30.79
C HIS A 20 -26.31 -9.53 -30.91
N LEU A 21 -25.84 -8.58 -30.09
CA LEU A 21 -26.27 -7.17 -30.15
C LEU A 21 -26.00 -6.57 -31.54
N LYS A 22 -24.81 -6.80 -32.11
CA LYS A 22 -24.46 -6.39 -33.47
C LYS A 22 -25.48 -6.88 -34.51
N LYS A 23 -25.87 -8.15 -34.43
CA LYS A 23 -26.86 -8.75 -35.36
C LYS A 23 -28.23 -8.10 -35.23
N ILE A 24 -28.66 -7.74 -34.02
CA ILE A 24 -29.95 -7.08 -33.78
C ILE A 24 -29.93 -5.67 -34.38
N LEU A 25 -28.92 -4.87 -34.04
CA LEU A 25 -28.81 -3.49 -34.51
C LEU A 25 -28.72 -3.38 -36.03
N LEU A 26 -28.01 -4.31 -36.68
CA LEU A 26 -27.96 -4.40 -38.14
C LEU A 26 -29.33 -4.72 -38.76
N LYS A 27 -30.15 -5.54 -38.10
CA LYS A 27 -31.52 -5.83 -38.58
C LYS A 27 -32.46 -4.65 -38.37
N GLU A 28 -32.28 -3.91 -37.29
CA GLU A 28 -33.09 -2.75 -36.93
C GLU A 28 -32.64 -1.45 -37.63
N ASN A 29 -31.56 -1.50 -38.42
CA ASN A 29 -30.96 -0.34 -39.10
C ASN A 29 -30.56 0.79 -38.13
N VAL A 30 -30.04 0.42 -36.96
CA VAL A 30 -29.51 1.36 -35.96
C VAL A 30 -28.00 1.52 -36.17
N LYS A 31 -27.50 2.76 -36.16
CA LYS A 31 -26.06 3.03 -36.24
C LYS A 31 -25.42 2.82 -34.87
N PHE A 32 -24.24 2.19 -34.82
CA PHE A 32 -23.56 1.94 -33.55
C PHE A 32 -22.03 1.94 -33.68
N GLU A 33 -21.37 2.28 -32.57
CA GLU A 33 -19.94 2.09 -32.35
C GLU A 33 -19.68 0.79 -31.58
N GLU A 34 -18.64 0.04 -31.97
CA GLU A 34 -18.35 -1.26 -31.35
C GLU A 34 -17.95 -1.14 -29.88
N GLU A 35 -17.17 -0.12 -29.51
CA GLU A 35 -16.80 0.11 -28.11
C GLU A 35 -18.02 0.45 -27.25
N ALA A 36 -19.00 1.19 -27.80
CA ALA A 36 -20.26 1.48 -27.10
C ALA A 36 -21.05 0.20 -26.78
N LEU A 37 -21.03 -0.79 -27.67
CA LEU A 37 -21.66 -2.09 -27.42
C LEU A 37 -20.94 -2.91 -26.35
N LYS A 38 -19.62 -2.74 -26.20
CA LYS A 38 -18.87 -3.41 -25.11
C LYS A 38 -19.35 -2.93 -23.75
N PHE A 39 -19.62 -1.63 -23.60
CA PHE A 39 -20.18 -1.05 -22.38
C PHE A 39 -21.54 -1.67 -22.03
N ILE A 40 -22.47 -1.73 -23.00
CA ILE A 40 -23.80 -2.35 -22.79
C ILE A 40 -23.67 -3.83 -22.43
N ALA A 41 -22.84 -4.58 -23.16
CA ALA A 41 -22.62 -6.00 -22.91
C ALA A 41 -21.99 -6.26 -21.52
N ARG A 42 -21.15 -5.32 -21.03
CA ARG A 42 -20.55 -5.38 -19.69
C ARG A 42 -21.60 -5.15 -18.61
N SER A 43 -22.44 -4.13 -18.75
CA SER A 43 -23.51 -3.80 -17.79
C SER A 43 -24.52 -4.93 -17.63
N GLY A 44 -24.75 -5.72 -18.68
CA GLY A 44 -25.64 -6.89 -18.62
C GLY A 44 -25.09 -8.11 -17.86
N ASN A 45 -23.81 -8.10 -17.43
CA ASN A 45 -23.18 -9.13 -16.57
C ASN A 45 -23.47 -10.59 -16.96
N GLY A 46 -23.50 -10.90 -18.26
CA GLY A 46 -23.75 -12.25 -18.78
C GLY A 46 -25.23 -12.65 -18.89
N SER A 47 -26.16 -11.76 -18.51
CA SER A 47 -27.61 -11.91 -18.69
C SER A 47 -28.03 -11.29 -20.02
N LEU A 48 -28.42 -12.13 -20.99
CA LEU A 48 -28.88 -11.65 -22.29
C LEU A 48 -30.13 -10.77 -22.18
N ARG A 49 -31.05 -11.12 -21.27
CA ARG A 49 -32.30 -10.36 -21.07
C ARG A 49 -32.02 -8.94 -20.57
N ASP A 50 -31.16 -8.81 -19.57
CA ASP A 50 -30.85 -7.50 -18.99
C ASP A 50 -30.05 -6.66 -19.99
N THR A 51 -29.14 -7.30 -20.74
CA THR A 51 -28.41 -6.64 -21.83
C THR A 51 -29.35 -6.12 -22.92
N LEU A 52 -30.34 -6.89 -23.35
CA LEU A 52 -31.32 -6.45 -24.35
C LEU A 52 -32.20 -5.32 -23.82
N THR A 53 -32.58 -5.38 -22.55
CA THR A 53 -33.34 -4.30 -21.90
C THR A 53 -32.54 -3.00 -21.89
N LEU A 54 -31.23 -3.07 -21.58
CA LEU A 54 -30.33 -1.91 -21.65
C LEU A 54 -30.12 -1.44 -23.10
N LEU A 55 -30.05 -2.35 -24.07
CA LEU A 55 -29.96 -2.00 -25.49
C LEU A 55 -31.18 -1.20 -25.95
N ASP A 56 -32.39 -1.65 -25.60
CA ASP A 56 -33.63 -0.96 -25.96
C ASP A 56 -33.66 0.46 -25.38
N GLN A 57 -33.28 0.60 -24.11
CA GLN A 57 -33.16 1.91 -23.46
C GLN A 57 -32.10 2.79 -24.14
N ALA A 58 -30.97 2.20 -24.53
CA ALA A 58 -29.90 2.88 -25.25
C ALA A 58 -30.33 3.37 -26.64
N ILE A 59 -31.10 2.58 -27.39
CA ILE A 59 -31.63 2.98 -28.70
C ILE A 59 -32.54 4.21 -28.55
N ILE A 60 -33.41 4.21 -27.54
CA ILE A 60 -34.33 5.32 -27.24
C ILE A 60 -33.54 6.57 -26.84
N PHE A 61 -32.60 6.43 -25.90
CA PHE A 61 -31.80 7.55 -25.40
C PHE A 61 -30.92 8.17 -26.50
N CYS A 62 -30.32 7.33 -27.34
CA CYS A 62 -29.35 7.77 -28.34
C CYS A 62 -29.96 8.23 -29.66
N GLN A 63 -31.30 8.15 -29.82
CA GLN A 63 -32.02 8.49 -31.05
C GLN A 63 -31.53 7.70 -32.27
N ASN A 64 -31.45 6.37 -32.16
CA ASN A 64 -30.99 5.44 -33.21
C ASN A 64 -29.52 5.61 -33.67
N GLU A 65 -28.69 6.31 -32.89
CA GLU A 65 -27.24 6.40 -33.13
C GLU A 65 -26.45 6.22 -31.82
N ILE A 66 -26.03 4.97 -31.60
CA ILE A 66 -25.31 4.54 -30.39
C ILE A 66 -23.83 4.92 -30.52
N SER A 67 -23.43 5.98 -29.81
CA SER A 67 -22.04 6.45 -29.68
C SER A 67 -21.50 6.23 -28.28
N ILE A 68 -20.18 6.12 -28.10
CA ILE A 68 -19.54 5.94 -26.78
C ILE A 68 -20.00 7.01 -25.79
N SER A 69 -19.92 8.31 -26.14
CA SER A 69 -20.27 9.42 -25.24
C SER A 69 -21.70 9.30 -24.71
N LYS A 70 -22.68 9.08 -25.59
CA LYS A 70 -24.08 8.94 -25.16
C LYS A 70 -24.31 7.73 -24.26
N ILE A 71 -23.60 6.63 -24.48
CA ILE A 71 -23.72 5.42 -23.65
C ILE A 71 -23.03 5.60 -22.30
N THR A 72 -21.88 6.26 -22.24
CA THR A 72 -21.23 6.60 -20.96
C THR A 72 -22.11 7.52 -20.14
N ASP A 73 -22.75 8.51 -20.77
CA ASP A 73 -23.68 9.42 -20.10
C ASP A 73 -24.93 8.69 -19.59
N MET A 74 -25.49 7.80 -20.41
CA MET A 74 -26.68 7.01 -20.03
C MET A 74 -26.41 6.03 -18.89
N LEU A 75 -25.27 5.34 -18.93
CA LEU A 75 -24.91 4.30 -17.95
C LEU A 75 -24.18 4.85 -16.72
N GLY A 76 -23.86 6.16 -16.71
CA GLY A 76 -23.06 6.77 -15.65
C GLY A 76 -21.62 6.25 -15.60
N PHE A 77 -21.09 5.75 -16.73
CA PHE A 77 -19.70 5.29 -16.81
C PHE A 77 -18.74 6.46 -16.95
N LEU A 78 -17.57 6.33 -16.32
CA LEU A 78 -16.47 7.24 -16.52
C LEU A 78 -15.82 7.02 -17.88
N ASP A 79 -15.44 8.11 -18.53
CA ASP A 79 -14.63 8.06 -19.75
C ASP A 79 -13.29 7.32 -19.44
N PRO A 80 -12.94 6.27 -20.22
CA PRO A 80 -11.65 5.59 -20.10
C PRO A 80 -10.44 6.53 -20.09
N GLN A 81 -10.49 7.65 -20.81
CA GLN A 81 -9.43 8.65 -20.82
C GLN A 81 -9.27 9.35 -19.47
N LYS A 82 -10.38 9.65 -18.79
CA LYS A 82 -10.35 10.23 -17.44
C LYS A 82 -9.76 9.26 -16.42
N ILE A 83 -10.14 7.98 -16.49
CA ILE A 83 -9.59 6.93 -15.61
C ILE A 83 -8.07 6.82 -15.82
N LYS A 84 -7.63 6.80 -17.08
CA LYS A 84 -6.21 6.79 -17.41
C LYS A 84 -5.48 8.00 -16.85
N ALA A 85 -6.04 9.19 -17.04
CA ALA A 85 -5.45 10.43 -16.57
C ALA A 85 -5.38 10.49 -15.03
N PHE A 86 -6.38 9.96 -14.32
CA PHE A 86 -6.36 9.82 -12.86
C PHE A 86 -5.20 8.95 -12.38
N TYR A 87 -5.02 7.76 -12.98
CA TYR A 87 -3.88 6.90 -12.65
C TYR A 87 -2.54 7.58 -12.97
N GLN A 88 -2.43 8.28 -14.10
CA GLN A 88 -1.23 9.03 -14.44
C GLN A 88 -0.93 10.12 -13.42
N ALA A 89 -1.94 10.89 -12.98
CA ALA A 89 -1.78 11.92 -11.96
C ALA A 89 -1.27 11.35 -10.62
N ILE A 90 -1.77 10.17 -10.21
CA ILE A 90 -1.29 9.45 -9.03
C ILE A 90 0.17 9.01 -9.17
N LEU A 91 0.58 8.55 -10.36
CA LEU A 91 1.95 8.13 -10.63
C LEU A 91 2.92 9.30 -10.70
N THR A 92 2.51 10.42 -11.31
CA THR A 92 3.33 11.65 -11.40
C THR A 92 3.33 12.47 -10.12
N LYS A 93 2.58 12.03 -9.08
CA LYS A 93 2.46 12.70 -7.77
C LYS A 93 1.87 14.11 -7.87
N ASP A 94 1.02 14.34 -8.87
CA ASP A 94 0.37 15.63 -9.08
C ASP A 94 -0.90 15.71 -8.22
N LYS A 95 -0.76 16.23 -6.99
CA LYS A 95 -1.85 16.27 -6.01
C LYS A 95 -3.02 17.14 -6.49
N GLU A 96 -2.72 18.27 -7.12
CA GLU A 96 -3.74 19.22 -7.59
C GLU A 96 -4.64 18.57 -8.63
N LYS A 97 -4.05 17.85 -9.61
CA LYS A 97 -4.84 17.11 -10.59
C LYS A 97 -5.66 15.99 -9.95
N VAL A 98 -5.13 15.27 -8.97
CA VAL A 98 -5.89 14.22 -8.27
C VAL A 98 -7.10 14.80 -7.55
N PHE A 99 -6.96 15.96 -6.89
CA PHE A 99 -8.09 16.63 -6.24
C PHE A 99 -9.14 17.13 -7.23
N ALA A 100 -8.71 17.71 -8.36
CA ALA A 100 -9.63 18.10 -9.43
C ALA A 100 -10.42 16.91 -9.96
N TYR A 101 -9.77 15.76 -10.17
CA TYR A 101 -10.48 14.53 -10.54
C TYR A 101 -11.41 14.04 -9.45
N LEU A 102 -11.03 14.11 -8.17
CA LEU A 102 -11.91 13.71 -7.06
C LEU A 102 -13.19 14.56 -7.00
N GLU A 103 -13.08 15.87 -7.27
CA GLU A 103 -14.25 16.75 -7.33
C GLU A 103 -15.19 16.35 -8.47
N GLU A 104 -14.66 16.06 -9.66
CA GLU A 104 -15.47 15.53 -10.78
C GLU A 104 -16.09 14.16 -10.47
N LEU A 105 -15.41 13.32 -9.69
CA LEU A 105 -15.87 11.97 -9.34
C LEU A 105 -17.00 11.98 -8.30
N GLN A 106 -17.25 13.08 -7.59
CA GLN A 106 -18.36 13.18 -6.63
C GLN A 106 -19.74 13.13 -7.28
N ASP A 107 -19.85 13.49 -8.57
CA ASP A 107 -21.10 13.40 -9.32
C ASP A 107 -21.47 11.95 -9.71
N TYR A 108 -20.56 11.00 -9.50
CA TYR A 108 -20.71 9.60 -9.87
C TYR A 108 -20.86 8.70 -8.64
N GLU A 109 -21.59 7.60 -8.79
CA GLU A 109 -21.72 6.59 -7.74
C GLU A 109 -20.35 5.92 -7.49
N ALA A 110 -19.91 5.89 -6.22
CA ALA A 110 -18.59 5.37 -5.88
C ALA A 110 -18.38 3.92 -6.31
N SER A 111 -19.43 3.09 -6.26
CA SER A 111 -19.37 1.69 -6.72
C SER A 111 -19.01 1.61 -8.21
N SER A 112 -19.64 2.45 -9.03
CA SER A 112 -19.40 2.50 -10.47
C SER A 112 -17.98 2.99 -10.76
N VAL A 113 -17.53 4.04 -10.08
CA VAL A 113 -16.14 4.55 -10.19
C VAL A 113 -15.11 3.48 -9.86
N ILE A 114 -15.29 2.77 -8.73
CA ILE A 114 -14.37 1.73 -8.27
C ILE A 114 -14.33 0.56 -9.27
N ASP A 115 -15.49 0.15 -9.79
CA ASP A 115 -15.57 -0.94 -10.77
C ASP A 115 -14.91 -0.56 -12.10
N GLU A 116 -15.04 0.69 -12.55
CA GLU A 116 -14.35 1.20 -13.73
C GLU A 116 -12.83 1.27 -13.54
N MET A 117 -12.37 1.76 -12.38
CA MET A 117 -10.95 1.77 -12.03
C MET A 117 -10.38 0.35 -11.97
N LEU A 118 -11.10 -0.59 -11.37
CA LEU A 118 -10.73 -2.00 -11.31
C LEU A 118 -10.66 -2.63 -12.70
N PHE A 119 -11.62 -2.31 -13.57
CA PHE A 119 -11.65 -2.78 -14.94
C PHE A 119 -10.44 -2.29 -15.73
N TYR A 120 -10.14 -0.99 -15.68
CA TYR A 120 -8.97 -0.40 -16.33
C TYR A 120 -7.67 -1.06 -15.84
N LEU A 121 -7.51 -1.20 -14.52
CA LEU A 121 -6.32 -1.82 -13.94
C LEU A 121 -6.17 -3.29 -14.37
N LYS A 122 -7.27 -4.03 -14.42
CA LYS A 122 -7.31 -5.41 -14.91
C LYS A 122 -6.92 -5.50 -16.39
N GLU A 123 -7.48 -4.66 -17.25
CA GLU A 123 -7.11 -4.64 -18.67
C GLU A 123 -5.63 -4.29 -18.87
N SER A 124 -5.13 -3.27 -18.17
CA SER A 124 -3.73 -2.86 -18.23
C SER A 124 -2.78 -3.99 -17.76
N PHE A 125 -3.16 -4.72 -16.71
CA PHE A 125 -2.41 -5.88 -16.21
C PHE A 125 -2.35 -7.03 -17.23
N PHE A 126 -3.48 -7.39 -17.85
CA PHE A 126 -3.49 -8.46 -18.87
C PHE A 126 -2.81 -8.05 -20.18
N ALA A 127 -2.87 -6.78 -20.53
CA ALA A 127 -2.11 -6.20 -21.64
C ALA A 127 -0.59 -6.17 -21.36
N LYS A 128 -0.15 -6.52 -20.14
CA LYS A 128 1.25 -6.42 -19.68
C LYS A 128 1.83 -5.03 -19.89
N SER A 129 1.01 -4.00 -19.65
CA SER A 129 1.45 -2.61 -19.78
C SER A 129 2.58 -2.32 -18.78
N THR A 130 3.62 -1.64 -19.26
CA THR A 130 4.74 -1.15 -18.44
C THR A 130 4.39 0.12 -17.66
N GLU A 131 3.15 0.61 -17.76
CA GLU A 131 2.67 1.82 -17.06
C GLU A 131 2.73 1.68 -15.53
N PHE A 132 2.58 0.45 -15.01
CA PHE A 132 2.64 0.16 -13.58
C PHE A 132 3.64 -0.98 -13.31
N SER A 133 4.36 -0.89 -12.18
CA SER A 133 5.17 -2.02 -11.70
C SER A 133 4.28 -3.10 -11.09
N THR A 134 4.76 -4.35 -11.04
CA THR A 134 4.01 -5.47 -10.42
C THR A 134 3.57 -5.18 -8.99
N LEU A 135 4.40 -4.44 -8.24
CA LEU A 135 4.09 -4.02 -6.88
C LEU A 135 2.95 -2.99 -6.83
N ILE A 136 2.91 -2.06 -7.78
CA ILE A 136 1.83 -1.07 -7.89
C ILE A 136 0.51 -1.76 -8.25
N TYR A 137 0.53 -2.72 -9.17
CA TYR A 137 -0.65 -3.52 -9.48
C TYR A 137 -1.21 -4.24 -8.24
N GLU A 138 -0.37 -4.96 -7.48
CA GLU A 138 -0.80 -5.66 -6.26
C GLU A 138 -1.46 -4.70 -5.26
N ARG A 139 -0.81 -3.55 -5.02
CA ARG A 139 -1.31 -2.53 -4.10
C ARG A 139 -2.62 -1.92 -4.57
N PHE A 140 -2.72 -1.50 -5.82
CA PHE A 140 -3.93 -0.88 -6.36
C PHE A 140 -5.10 -1.86 -6.39
N PHE A 141 -4.88 -3.14 -6.73
CA PHE A 141 -5.92 -4.17 -6.61
C PHE A 141 -6.41 -4.32 -5.18
N ARG A 142 -5.50 -4.35 -4.20
CA ARG A 142 -5.85 -4.44 -2.78
C ARG A 142 -6.64 -3.21 -2.31
N ILE A 143 -6.21 -2.02 -2.71
CA ILE A 143 -6.87 -0.75 -2.35
C ILE A 143 -8.27 -0.68 -2.95
N LEU A 144 -8.44 -0.98 -4.23
CA LEU A 144 -9.76 -1.02 -4.88
C LEU A 144 -10.68 -2.05 -4.25
N SER A 145 -10.15 -3.24 -3.92
CA SER A 145 -10.92 -4.27 -3.23
C SER A 145 -11.37 -3.80 -1.83
N LYS A 146 -10.50 -3.07 -1.11
CA LYS A 146 -10.84 -2.49 0.19
C LYS A 146 -11.88 -1.39 0.05
N ALA A 147 -11.72 -0.49 -0.93
CA ALA A 147 -12.68 0.59 -1.20
C ALA A 147 -14.06 0.02 -1.53
N LYS A 148 -14.13 -1.03 -2.36
CA LYS A 148 -15.38 -1.73 -2.67
C LYS A 148 -16.07 -2.31 -1.43
N ASN A 149 -15.30 -2.82 -0.47
CA ASN A 149 -15.85 -3.31 0.80
C ASN A 149 -16.19 -2.19 1.79
N MET A 150 -15.68 -0.98 1.56
CA MET A 150 -15.92 0.20 2.40
C MET A 150 -17.08 1.06 1.89
N LEU A 151 -17.70 0.70 0.76
CA LEU A 151 -18.91 1.35 0.26
C LEU A 151 -19.94 1.42 1.40
N CYS A 152 -20.15 2.64 1.88
CA CYS A 152 -21.05 3.04 2.96
C CYS A 152 -21.85 4.25 2.45
N ASP A 153 -22.75 4.82 3.27
CA ASP A 153 -23.68 5.89 2.84
C ASP A 153 -23.00 7.18 2.31
N ASP A 154 -21.67 7.33 2.45
CA ASP A 154 -20.90 8.46 1.89
C ASP A 154 -19.91 7.98 0.81
N ASP A 155 -20.35 8.16 -0.44
CA ASP A 155 -19.58 7.86 -1.66
C ASP A 155 -18.32 8.73 -1.76
N GLY A 156 -18.44 10.02 -1.43
CA GLY A 156 -17.34 10.99 -1.51
C GLY A 156 -16.21 10.62 -0.54
N PHE A 157 -16.55 10.22 0.68
CA PHE A 157 -15.57 9.73 1.65
C PHE A 157 -14.82 8.49 1.12
N THR A 158 -15.54 7.54 0.55
CA THR A 158 -14.96 6.29 0.02
C THR A 158 -13.95 6.58 -1.09
N LEU A 159 -14.31 7.45 -2.03
CA LEU A 159 -13.44 7.87 -3.14
C LEU A 159 -12.21 8.65 -2.65
N CYS A 160 -12.38 9.55 -1.69
CA CYS A 160 -11.26 10.27 -1.08
C CYS A 160 -10.26 9.31 -0.43
N VAL A 161 -10.74 8.39 0.42
CA VAL A 161 -9.88 7.41 1.11
C VAL A 161 -9.16 6.52 0.10
N MET A 162 -9.86 6.04 -0.94
CA MET A 162 -9.26 5.26 -2.01
C MET A 162 -8.12 6.04 -2.70
N ALA A 163 -8.37 7.29 -3.10
CA ALA A 163 -7.37 8.12 -3.77
C ALA A 163 -6.17 8.40 -2.86
N PHE A 164 -6.38 8.72 -1.58
CA PHE A 164 -5.28 8.89 -0.63
C PHE A 164 -4.44 7.63 -0.46
N MET A 165 -5.08 6.46 -0.33
CA MET A 165 -4.38 5.19 -0.24
C MET A 165 -3.60 4.86 -1.52
N MET A 166 -4.16 5.17 -2.70
CA MET A 166 -3.45 4.99 -3.97
C MET A 166 -2.27 5.93 -4.12
N MET A 167 -2.42 7.19 -3.72
CA MET A 167 -1.32 8.13 -3.64
C MET A 167 -0.25 7.59 -2.71
N GLU A 168 -0.56 7.26 -1.45
CA GLU A 168 0.42 6.68 -0.51
C GLU A 168 1.10 5.43 -1.07
N ALA A 169 0.35 4.55 -1.74
CA ALA A 169 0.91 3.37 -2.38
C ALA A 169 1.87 3.68 -3.54
N SER A 170 1.67 4.81 -4.26
CA SER A 170 2.62 5.33 -5.26
C SER A 170 3.84 6.00 -4.61
N HIS A 171 3.77 6.36 -3.32
CA HIS A 171 4.88 6.94 -2.55
C HIS A 171 5.91 5.91 -2.07
N LEU A 172 6.12 4.79 -2.79
CA LEU A 172 7.35 4.04 -2.54
C LEU A 172 8.54 4.91 -2.91
N LYS A 173 9.16 5.45 -1.88
CA LYS A 173 10.60 5.54 -1.80
C LYS A 173 11.10 4.13 -2.05
N GLU A 174 11.70 3.91 -3.22
CA GLU A 174 12.69 2.84 -3.33
C GLU A 174 13.58 2.99 -2.11
N ILE A 175 13.62 1.97 -1.26
CA ILE A 175 14.60 1.90 -0.17
C ILE A 175 16.00 2.11 -0.79
N ASP A 176 16.19 1.70 -2.05
CA ASP A 176 17.36 1.94 -2.87
C ASP A 176 17.63 3.43 -3.21
N ALA A 177 16.60 4.26 -3.46
CA ALA A 177 16.76 5.68 -3.75
C ALA A 177 17.16 6.49 -2.49
N GLN A 178 16.60 6.14 -1.32
CA GLN A 178 17.04 6.76 -0.05
C GLN A 178 18.45 6.31 0.35
N ILE A 179 18.83 5.07 0.04
CA ILE A 179 20.21 4.61 0.22
C ILE A 179 21.17 5.38 -0.71
N GLN A 180 20.74 5.78 -1.91
CA GLN A 180 21.54 6.61 -2.81
C GLN A 180 21.67 8.06 -2.32
N GLU A 181 20.60 8.67 -1.79
CA GLU A 181 20.66 10.02 -1.20
C GLU A 181 21.58 10.06 0.05
N ILE A 182 21.48 9.07 0.94
CA ILE A 182 22.34 8.95 2.14
C ILE A 182 23.81 8.67 1.77
N LYS A 183 24.05 8.00 0.64
CA LYS A 183 25.42 7.80 0.10
C LYS A 183 25.99 9.07 -0.52
N GLN A 184 25.15 9.96 -1.06
CA GLN A 184 25.60 11.23 -1.67
C GLN A 184 25.92 12.29 -0.61
N GLU A 185 25.19 12.35 0.51
CA GLU A 185 25.47 13.30 1.60
C GLU A 185 26.81 13.05 2.31
N ASN A 186 27.33 11.83 2.29
CA ASN A 186 28.59 11.46 2.97
C ASN A 186 29.88 11.74 2.17
N ILE A 187 29.82 12.43 1.02
CA ILE A 187 31.02 12.66 0.17
C ILE A 187 31.63 14.07 0.35
N THR A 188 31.02 14.97 1.10
CA THR A 188 31.65 16.26 1.44
C THR A 188 32.09 16.29 2.89
N ASN A 189 33.29 15.76 3.18
CA ASN A 189 34.32 16.49 3.93
C ASN A 189 35.57 15.63 4.22
N THR A 190 36.72 16.24 3.89
CA THR A 190 38.11 15.96 4.32
C THR A 190 38.86 14.76 3.71
N THR A 191 39.75 15.08 2.78
CA THR A 191 41.04 14.39 2.53
C THR A 191 42.13 15.02 3.42
N PRO A 192 43.22 14.30 3.79
CA PRO A 192 44.42 14.30 2.94
C PRO A 192 45.07 12.92 2.68
N LYS A 193 45.51 12.79 1.41
CA LYS A 193 46.46 11.88 0.70
C LYS A 193 47.39 10.94 1.51
N ILE A 194 47.68 9.76 0.92
CA ILE A 194 49.00 9.35 0.34
C ILE A 194 48.87 8.09 -0.58
N THR A 195 49.22 8.30 -1.87
CA THR A 195 49.74 7.44 -2.98
C THR A 195 48.96 6.30 -3.70
N PRO A 196 49.26 6.06 -5.02
CA PRO A 196 48.34 5.45 -6.00
C PRO A 196 48.77 4.08 -6.59
N SER A 197 47.78 3.45 -7.27
CA SER A 197 47.82 2.41 -8.34
C SER A 197 47.73 0.92 -7.94
N PRO A 198 47.18 0.02 -8.80
CA PRO A 198 46.46 0.21 -10.08
C PRO A 198 45.04 -0.42 -10.14
N ILE A 199 44.30 -0.03 -11.18
CA ILE A 199 42.89 -0.35 -11.45
C ILE A 199 42.74 -1.70 -12.19
N MET A 200 41.75 -2.51 -11.78
CA MET A 200 40.78 -3.37 -12.53
C MET A 200 40.78 -4.87 -12.14
N PRO A 201 39.67 -5.63 -12.28
CA PRO A 201 38.27 -5.28 -12.58
C PRO A 201 37.20 -5.91 -11.63
N ASN A 202 36.02 -5.28 -11.59
CA ASN A 202 34.67 -5.87 -11.43
C ASN A 202 34.47 -7.13 -10.55
N LEU A 203 33.90 -6.96 -9.35
CA LEU A 203 33.05 -7.98 -8.71
C LEU A 203 31.92 -7.30 -7.91
N GLU A 204 30.70 -7.64 -8.31
CA GLU A 204 29.43 -7.36 -7.66
C GLU A 204 29.50 -7.68 -6.15
N LYS A 205 29.40 -6.66 -5.29
CA LYS A 205 29.21 -6.89 -3.85
C LYS A 205 27.75 -7.22 -3.58
N LYS A 206 27.47 -8.52 -3.49
CA LYS A 206 26.33 -9.10 -2.75
C LYS A 206 26.22 -8.42 -1.38
N ILE A 207 25.04 -7.91 -1.05
CA ILE A 207 24.69 -7.49 0.31
C ILE A 207 24.73 -8.77 1.16
N GLU A 208 25.67 -8.88 2.11
CA GLU A 208 25.72 -10.01 3.04
C GLU A 208 24.49 -9.97 3.95
N LYS A 209 23.54 -10.88 3.69
CA LYS A 209 22.35 -11.07 4.53
C LYS A 209 22.77 -11.44 5.95
N ASN A 210 22.17 -10.81 6.95
CA ASN A 210 22.44 -11.10 8.35
C ASN A 210 21.92 -12.48 8.76
N ALA A 211 22.49 -13.10 9.79
CA ALA A 211 22.09 -14.45 10.24
C ALA A 211 20.59 -14.56 10.58
N TYR A 212 20.00 -13.47 11.07
CA TYR A 212 18.56 -13.35 11.32
C TYR A 212 17.71 -13.36 10.04
N GLU A 213 18.18 -12.68 8.99
CA GLU A 213 17.48 -12.62 7.70
C GLU A 213 17.53 -13.97 6.99
N ILE A 214 18.66 -14.68 7.08
CA ILE A 214 18.81 -16.04 6.55
C ILE A 214 17.85 -17.02 7.27
N LEU A 215 17.69 -16.86 8.58
CA LEU A 215 16.72 -17.64 9.34
C LEU A 215 15.28 -17.27 8.93
N LEU A 216 14.98 -15.99 8.80
CA LEU A 216 13.65 -15.51 8.44
C LEU A 216 13.22 -16.03 7.06
N ASP A 217 14.10 -15.96 6.06
CA ASP A 217 13.87 -16.52 4.72
C ASP A 217 13.56 -18.03 4.80
N SER A 218 14.30 -18.76 5.64
CA SER A 218 14.10 -20.21 5.82
C SER A 218 12.76 -20.56 6.49
N ILE A 219 12.23 -19.67 7.33
CA ILE A 219 10.91 -19.83 7.94
C ILE A 219 9.82 -19.52 6.90
N TYR A 220 9.98 -18.47 6.09
CA TYR A 220 9.04 -18.14 5.00
C TYR A 220 8.86 -19.29 4.01
N ASP A 221 9.95 -20.00 3.68
CA ASP A 221 9.92 -21.16 2.77
C ASP A 221 9.07 -22.33 3.31
N ARG A 222 8.77 -22.36 4.61
CA ARG A 222 8.08 -23.47 5.29
C ARG A 222 6.72 -23.11 5.84
N ASP A 223 6.60 -21.94 6.46
CA ASP A 223 5.37 -21.49 7.11
C ASP A 223 5.32 -19.95 7.08
N PHE A 224 4.46 -19.44 6.21
CA PHE A 224 4.28 -18.00 5.99
C PHE A 224 3.73 -17.29 7.23
N ASP A 225 2.74 -17.86 7.89
CA ASP A 225 2.07 -17.26 9.05
C ASP A 225 3.02 -17.22 10.26
N LEU A 226 3.82 -18.28 10.43
CA LEU A 226 4.87 -18.33 11.45
C LEU A 226 5.99 -17.33 11.18
N ALA A 227 6.39 -17.14 9.92
CA ALA A 227 7.42 -16.18 9.53
C ALA A 227 6.99 -14.73 9.80
N GLU A 228 5.74 -14.39 9.47
CA GLU A 228 5.19 -13.06 9.71
C GLU A 228 5.06 -12.80 11.21
N CYS A 229 4.59 -13.78 11.98
CA CYS A 229 4.51 -13.71 13.44
C CYS A 229 5.91 -13.55 14.08
N PHE A 230 6.92 -14.26 13.57
CA PHE A 230 8.31 -14.16 14.04
C PHE A 230 8.92 -12.79 13.74
N LYS A 231 8.70 -12.25 12.53
CA LYS A 231 9.16 -10.91 12.13
C LYS A 231 8.53 -9.80 12.96
N GLN A 232 7.23 -9.90 13.24
CA GLN A 232 6.50 -8.88 14.01
C GLN A 232 6.84 -8.93 15.50
N SER A 233 7.15 -10.12 16.03
CA SER A 233 7.32 -10.31 17.47
C SER A 233 8.78 -10.36 17.92
N THR A 234 9.75 -10.47 17.02
CA THR A 234 11.17 -10.59 17.37
C THR A 234 12.06 -9.55 16.67
N LYS A 235 13.16 -9.15 17.33
CA LYS A 235 14.18 -8.26 16.77
C LYS A 235 15.57 -8.83 16.97
N PHE A 236 16.42 -8.68 15.96
CA PHE A 236 17.83 -9.09 16.00
C PHE A 236 18.61 -8.24 17.01
N ILE A 237 19.43 -8.90 17.84
CA ILE A 237 20.36 -8.23 18.78
C ILE A 237 21.80 -8.42 18.30
N SER A 238 22.28 -9.67 18.23
CA SER A 238 23.61 -10.00 17.75
C SER A 238 23.71 -11.48 17.34
N PHE A 239 24.76 -11.83 16.62
CA PHE A 239 25.12 -13.21 16.32
C PHE A 239 26.58 -13.44 16.69
N GLU A 240 26.82 -14.16 17.78
CA GLU A 240 28.15 -14.38 18.34
C GLU A 240 28.30 -15.85 18.73
N SER A 241 29.47 -16.44 18.46
CA SER A 241 29.78 -17.83 18.85
C SER A 241 28.70 -18.85 18.46
N ASN A 242 28.18 -18.74 17.23
CA ASN A 242 27.10 -19.57 16.71
C ASN A 242 25.76 -19.50 17.49
N THR A 243 25.60 -18.45 18.29
CA THR A 243 24.37 -18.18 19.05
C THR A 243 23.70 -16.92 18.51
N LEU A 244 22.46 -17.06 18.06
CA LEU A 244 21.62 -15.95 17.62
C LEU A 244 20.87 -15.37 18.82
N ASN A 245 21.21 -14.14 19.19
CA ASN A 245 20.50 -13.40 20.23
C ASN A 245 19.36 -12.60 19.60
N ILE A 246 18.12 -12.91 19.99
CA ILE A 246 16.93 -12.17 19.58
C ILE A 246 16.17 -11.66 20.80
N SER A 247 15.57 -10.47 20.67
CA SER A 247 14.59 -9.99 21.64
C SER A 247 13.19 -10.36 21.17
N SER A 248 12.34 -10.84 22.07
CA SER A 248 10.93 -11.12 21.79
C SER A 248 10.01 -10.23 22.62
N ASN A 249 9.01 -9.65 21.95
CA ASN A 249 7.90 -8.90 22.54
C ASN A 249 6.54 -9.58 22.26
N ALA A 250 6.54 -10.90 21.99
CA ALA A 250 5.33 -11.64 21.65
C ALA A 250 4.32 -11.67 22.81
N GLN A 251 3.08 -11.22 22.56
CA GLN A 251 1.97 -11.27 23.52
C GLN A 251 0.78 -12.07 22.97
N GLY A 252 0.00 -12.68 23.86
CA GLY A 252 -1.25 -13.37 23.52
C GLY A 252 -1.09 -14.47 22.47
N GLN A 253 -1.91 -14.41 21.39
CA GLN A 253 -1.94 -15.41 20.32
C GLN A 253 -0.59 -15.58 19.60
N ASN A 254 0.15 -14.49 19.40
CA ASN A 254 1.47 -14.53 18.75
C ASN A 254 2.49 -15.32 19.59
N ARG A 255 2.39 -15.24 20.92
CA ARG A 255 3.23 -16.03 21.83
C ARG A 255 2.93 -17.52 21.71
N ASP A 256 1.67 -17.89 21.60
CA ASP A 256 1.27 -19.30 21.52
C ASP A 256 1.62 -19.92 20.16
N THR A 257 1.48 -19.17 19.07
CA THR A 257 1.93 -19.57 17.72
C THR A 257 3.45 -19.74 17.67
N LEU A 258 4.21 -18.80 18.24
CA LEU A 258 5.66 -18.91 18.31
C LEU A 258 6.12 -20.05 19.19
N ASN A 259 5.48 -20.31 20.34
CA ASN A 259 5.82 -21.44 21.20
C ASN A 259 5.56 -22.80 20.52
N LYS A 260 4.47 -22.91 19.74
CA LYS A 260 4.17 -24.12 18.95
C LYS A 260 5.18 -24.32 17.81
N GLY A 261 5.55 -23.24 17.13
CA GLY A 261 6.50 -23.25 16.01
C GLY A 261 7.99 -23.19 16.39
N PHE A 262 8.34 -22.97 17.66
CA PHE A 262 9.73 -22.70 18.05
C PHE A 262 10.69 -23.85 17.78
N LYS A 263 10.21 -25.10 17.90
CA LYS A 263 11.01 -26.29 17.56
C LYS A 263 11.41 -26.31 16.08
N LEU A 264 10.47 -25.95 15.19
CA LEU A 264 10.72 -25.84 13.76
C LEU A 264 11.73 -24.73 13.46
N ILE A 265 11.59 -23.57 14.12
CA ILE A 265 12.52 -22.45 13.99
C ILE A 265 13.94 -22.86 14.43
N GLN A 266 14.07 -23.61 15.52
CA GLN A 266 15.37 -24.14 15.98
C GLN A 266 15.98 -25.16 15.01
N GLU A 267 15.18 -26.06 14.42
CA GLU A 267 15.65 -27.00 13.40
C GLU A 267 16.13 -26.28 12.14
N LEU A 268 15.36 -25.30 11.64
CA LEU A 268 15.74 -24.52 10.47
C LEU A 268 17.01 -23.71 10.70
N PHE A 269 17.18 -23.17 11.91
CA PHE A 269 18.39 -22.47 12.28
C PHE A 269 19.61 -23.39 12.35
N LYS A 270 19.47 -24.57 12.98
CA LYS A 270 20.53 -25.59 13.01
C LYS A 270 20.89 -26.12 11.62
N ALA A 271 19.89 -26.27 10.73
CA ALA A 271 20.12 -26.68 9.36
C ALA A 271 20.96 -25.67 8.56
N LYS A 272 20.88 -24.37 8.90
CA LYS A 272 21.63 -23.30 8.22
C LYS A 272 22.98 -22.96 8.87
N PHE A 273 23.09 -23.06 10.21
CA PHE A 273 24.27 -22.61 10.97
C PHE A 273 25.02 -23.75 11.71
N GLY A 274 24.60 -25.01 11.52
CA GLY A 274 25.23 -26.22 12.07
C GLY A 274 24.62 -26.71 13.39
N GLU A 275 24.88 -27.95 13.77
CA GLU A 275 24.24 -28.62 14.93
C GLU A 275 24.49 -27.91 16.28
N ASN A 276 25.60 -27.17 16.38
CA ASN A 276 25.97 -26.40 17.57
C ASN A 276 25.29 -25.02 17.66
N ALA A 277 24.47 -24.65 16.69
CA ALA A 277 23.82 -23.35 16.65
C ALA A 277 22.66 -23.25 17.66
N LYS A 278 22.62 -22.16 18.43
CA LYS A 278 21.61 -21.92 19.47
C LYS A 278 20.89 -20.59 19.27
N ILE A 279 19.61 -20.54 19.61
CA ILE A 279 18.84 -19.29 19.61
C ILE A 279 18.60 -18.90 21.06
N ASN A 280 19.11 -17.74 21.46
CA ASN A 280 18.89 -17.16 22.77
C ASN A 280 17.81 -16.07 22.67
N VAL A 281 16.69 -16.28 23.37
CA VAL A 281 15.56 -15.34 23.36
C VAL A 281 15.58 -14.53 24.65
N GLN A 282 15.85 -13.24 24.52
CA GLN A 282 15.74 -12.29 25.62
C GLN A 282 14.35 -11.66 25.58
N LYS A 283 13.72 -11.47 26.74
CA LYS A 283 12.51 -10.63 26.81
C LYS A 283 12.93 -9.21 26.49
N ALA A 284 12.21 -8.54 25.60
CA ALA A 284 12.40 -7.10 25.42
C ALA A 284 12.27 -6.44 26.81
N LEU A 285 13.28 -5.67 27.20
CA LEU A 285 13.21 -4.88 28.43
C LEU A 285 12.01 -3.95 28.30
N THR A 286 10.97 -4.20 29.09
CA THR A 286 9.95 -3.19 29.38
C THR A 286 10.66 -2.06 30.11
N ILE A 287 10.85 -0.94 29.44
CA ILE A 287 11.16 0.30 30.12
C ILE A 287 9.88 0.65 30.88
N ASP A 288 9.81 0.25 32.15
CA ASP A 288 8.87 0.83 33.10
C ASP A 288 9.26 2.31 33.23
N GLU A 289 8.46 3.21 32.66
CA GLU A 289 8.62 4.67 32.88
C GLU A 289 8.65 5.01 34.38
N ASN A 290 7.97 4.20 35.21
CA ASN A 290 7.97 4.32 36.67
C ASN A 290 9.32 3.95 37.32
N LYS A 291 10.15 3.11 36.68
CA LYS A 291 11.49 2.75 37.18
C LYS A 291 12.56 3.75 36.73
N LEU A 292 12.33 4.44 35.62
CA LEU A 292 13.16 5.57 35.19
C LEU A 292 13.06 6.76 36.17
N GLN A 293 11.90 6.94 36.81
CA GLN A 293 11.68 7.94 37.88
C GLN A 293 12.33 7.54 39.22
N SER A 294 12.42 6.25 39.53
CA SER A 294 13.12 5.80 40.75
C SER A 294 14.65 5.82 40.64
N LEU A 295 15.20 5.75 39.41
CA LEU A 295 16.65 5.90 39.17
C LEU A 295 17.11 7.37 39.26
N THR A 296 16.19 8.32 39.37
CA THR A 296 16.51 9.73 39.61
C THR A 296 16.63 10.09 41.10
N GLN A 297 16.34 9.16 42.02
CA GLN A 297 16.30 9.47 43.46
C GLN A 297 17.41 8.87 44.32
N GLU A 298 18.26 7.97 43.81
CA GLU A 298 19.42 7.50 44.57
C GLU A 298 20.67 7.37 43.70
N LEU A 299 21.52 8.42 43.71
CA LEU A 299 22.96 8.27 43.60
C LEU A 299 23.66 9.36 44.46
N PRO A 300 24.62 8.99 45.32
CA PRO A 300 25.35 9.91 46.17
C PRO A 300 26.45 10.70 45.43
N ASN A 301 26.59 11.97 45.83
CA ASN A 301 27.78 12.85 45.91
C ASN A 301 28.66 13.08 44.65
N SER A 302 28.55 14.29 44.06
CA SER A 302 29.47 15.45 44.16
C SER A 302 30.75 15.26 43.32
N GLU A 303 30.91 15.85 42.13
CA GLU A 303 31.39 17.24 41.97
C GLU A 303 31.00 17.89 40.61
N ASN A 304 30.34 17.18 39.69
CA ASN A 304 30.12 17.67 38.31
C ASN A 304 28.83 18.49 38.08
N LYS A 305 28.08 18.81 39.14
CA LYS A 305 26.78 19.50 39.03
C LYS A 305 26.90 21.01 38.77
N ASN A 306 27.99 21.65 39.22
CA ASN A 306 28.11 23.11 39.15
C ASN A 306 28.42 23.63 37.73
N ASN A 307 29.08 22.84 36.88
CA ASN A 307 29.34 23.23 35.48
C ASN A 307 28.16 22.99 34.54
N ILE A 308 27.34 21.99 34.85
CA ILE A 308 26.15 21.66 34.04
C ILE A 308 25.00 22.60 34.39
N GLN A 309 24.84 22.98 35.66
CA GLN A 309 23.77 23.87 36.10
C GLN A 309 23.96 25.32 35.59
N SER A 310 25.20 25.81 35.48
CA SER A 310 25.50 27.13 34.90
C SER A 310 25.22 27.17 33.39
N SER A 311 25.56 26.11 32.68
CA SER A 311 25.28 25.95 31.24
C SER A 311 23.78 25.82 30.94
N ILE A 312 23.03 25.12 31.81
CA ILE A 312 21.56 24.99 31.68
C ILE A 312 20.83 26.30 32.00
N ASN A 313 21.33 27.11 32.95
CA ASN A 313 20.72 28.39 33.28
C ASN A 313 20.91 29.43 32.16
N MET A 314 22.05 29.43 31.45
CA MET A 314 22.24 30.28 30.26
C MET A 314 21.34 29.90 29.08
N LEU A 315 21.00 28.61 28.92
CA LEU A 315 20.06 28.15 27.89
C LEU A 315 18.58 28.48 28.20
N LYS A 316 18.26 28.79 29.47
CA LYS A 316 16.89 29.10 29.91
C LYS A 316 16.51 30.58 29.84
N GLU A 317 17.46 31.51 29.71
CA GLU A 317 17.18 32.96 29.66
C GLU A 317 16.51 33.41 28.34
N GLY A 318 16.48 32.56 27.30
CA GLY A 318 15.88 32.88 26.00
C GLY A 318 14.63 32.10 25.61
N ALA A 319 14.14 31.17 26.44
CA ALA A 319 13.01 30.31 26.09
C ALA A 319 11.70 30.81 26.72
N LYS A 320 10.75 31.23 25.87
CA LYS A 320 9.36 31.52 26.28
C LYS A 320 8.79 30.24 26.92
N LYS A 321 8.24 30.33 28.14
CA LYS A 321 7.60 29.19 28.81
C LYS A 321 6.39 28.76 27.98
N PHE A 322 6.37 27.50 27.58
CA PHE A 322 5.24 26.87 26.90
C PHE A 322 3.99 26.96 27.78
N ASP A 323 2.99 27.70 27.32
CA ASP A 323 1.68 27.79 27.95
C ASP A 323 0.63 27.27 26.95
N PRO A 324 0.02 26.09 27.21
CA PRO A 324 -0.87 25.42 26.26
C PRO A 324 -2.07 26.27 25.80
N GLN A 325 -2.47 27.29 26.56
CA GLN A 325 -3.62 28.13 26.22
C GLN A 325 -3.28 29.35 25.36
N GLU A 326 -2.09 29.93 25.51
CA GLU A 326 -1.63 31.02 24.62
C GLU A 326 -1.18 30.48 23.27
N ASP A 327 -0.41 29.40 23.25
CA ASP A 327 0.11 28.82 22.01
C ASP A 327 -1.03 28.26 21.12
N LEU A 328 -2.12 27.76 21.73
CA LEU A 328 -3.31 27.33 21.00
C LEU A 328 -4.08 28.51 20.39
N LYS A 329 -4.15 29.65 21.09
CA LYS A 329 -4.76 30.88 20.56
C LYS A 329 -3.93 31.48 19.44
N GLU A 330 -2.61 31.48 19.57
CA GLU A 330 -1.67 31.96 18.55
C GLU A 330 -1.75 31.07 17.29
N ALA A 331 -1.77 29.74 17.46
CA ALA A 331 -1.94 28.79 16.35
C ALA A 331 -3.32 28.89 15.66
N LEU A 332 -4.40 29.11 16.42
CA LEU A 332 -5.73 29.31 15.84
C LEU A 332 -5.84 30.63 15.06
N LYS A 333 -5.15 31.67 15.52
CA LYS A 333 -5.09 32.98 14.86
C LYS A 333 -4.27 32.94 13.57
N ASP A 334 -3.19 32.16 13.54
CA ASP A 334 -2.40 31.92 12.33
C ASP A 334 -3.12 31.05 11.29
N CYS A 335 -3.95 30.09 11.73
CA CYS A 335 -4.68 29.22 10.80
C CYS A 335 -5.96 29.82 10.22
N PHE A 336 -6.66 30.69 10.95
CA PHE A 336 -8.01 31.14 10.56
C PHE A 336 -8.19 32.67 10.44
N GLY A 337 -7.17 33.46 10.78
CA GLY A 337 -7.28 34.93 10.85
C GLY A 337 -8.14 35.39 12.03
N GLU A 338 -8.03 36.68 12.40
CA GLU A 338 -8.93 37.24 13.42
C GLU A 338 -10.34 37.47 12.84
N PRO A 339 -11.39 37.40 13.67
CA PRO A 339 -12.74 37.80 13.26
C PRO A 339 -12.81 39.25 12.78
#